data_AF-A0A812WA99-F1
#
_entry.id   AF-A0A812WA99-F1
#
_cell.length_a   1.000
_cell.length_b   1.000
_cell.length_c   1.000
_cell.angle_alpha   90.00
_cell.angle_beta   90.00
_cell.angle_gamma   90.00
#
_symmetry.space_group_name_H-M   'P 1'
#
loop_
_entity.id
_entity.type
_entity.pdbx_description
1 polymer ?
#
loop_
_entity_poly.entity_id
_entity_poly.type
_entity_poly.pdbx_seq_one_letter_code
_entity_poly.pdbx_strand_id
1 'polypeptide(L)'
;ALAHHKGSVFGGLGEKTQPSSEYMRNAVALQWASLNSSRWVYLEDEGPRIGTVVLPSALYRRLRQAALVLHLDVPFALRAERSLALYGSFGAEALCSAVENFRHRMGHSRTDLLQQKLREGALREVCEEILQNYDKAYSYHLKRGRAGSGQILRLAV
;
A
#
# COMPACT_ATOMS: atom_id res chain seq x y z
N ALA A 1 -10.72 -0.59 8.63
CA ALA A 1 -9.66 0.42 8.82
C ALA A 1 -10.24 1.82 8.65
N LEU A 2 -9.71 2.86 9.31
CA LEU A 2 -10.25 4.24 9.25
C LEU A 2 -10.35 4.81 7.83
N ALA A 3 -9.40 4.45 6.95
CA ALA A 3 -9.34 4.96 5.58
C ALA A 3 -10.25 4.22 4.58
N HIS A 4 -10.93 3.14 5.00
CA HIS A 4 -11.67 2.23 4.10
C HIS A 4 -10.86 1.84 2.86
N HIS A 5 -9.60 1.42 3.06
CA HIS A 5 -8.67 1.15 1.98
C HIS A 5 -7.52 0.25 2.45
N LYS A 6 -7.15 -0.72 1.62
CA LYS A 6 -6.12 -1.75 1.92
C LYS A 6 -4.70 -1.37 1.49
N GLY A 7 -4.38 -0.07 1.42
CA GLY A 7 -3.03 0.42 1.09
C GLY A 7 -2.50 0.21 -0.35
N SER A 8 -3.20 -0.52 -1.22
CA SER A 8 -2.75 -0.80 -2.59
C SER A 8 -3.53 -0.02 -3.65
N VAL A 9 -3.12 -0.06 -4.92
CA VAL A 9 -3.93 0.48 -6.05
C VAL A 9 -5.29 -0.21 -6.21
N PHE A 10 -5.41 -1.44 -5.71
CA PHE A 10 -6.65 -2.20 -5.63
C PHE A 10 -7.37 -1.98 -4.28
N GLY A 11 -6.81 -1.16 -3.40
CA GLY A 11 -7.15 -1.14 -1.98
C GLY A 11 -8.55 -0.65 -1.67
N GLY A 12 -9.20 0.06 -2.59
CA GLY A 12 -10.60 0.46 -2.47
C GLY A 12 -11.60 -0.61 -2.91
N LEU A 13 -11.16 -1.69 -3.56
CA LEU A 13 -12.05 -2.76 -4.00
C LEU A 13 -12.66 -3.48 -2.80
N GLY A 14 -14.00 -3.59 -2.80
CA GLY A 14 -14.77 -4.20 -1.72
C GLY A 14 -14.79 -3.40 -0.41
N GLU A 15 -14.30 -2.16 -0.41
CA GLU A 15 -14.35 -1.28 0.75
C GLU A 15 -15.53 -0.30 0.69
N LYS A 16 -15.84 0.30 1.83
CA LYS A 16 -16.77 1.44 1.90
C LYS A 16 -16.14 2.67 1.24
N THR A 17 -16.95 3.68 0.93
CA THR A 17 -16.47 4.98 0.46
C THR A 17 -15.43 5.55 1.43
N GLN A 18 -14.28 5.98 0.89
CA GLN A 18 -13.26 6.61 1.72
C GLN A 18 -13.79 7.91 2.35
N PRO A 19 -13.46 8.18 3.62
CA PRO A 19 -13.82 9.44 4.25
C PRO A 19 -13.04 10.61 3.65
N SER A 20 -13.45 11.84 3.98
CA SER A 20 -12.64 13.01 3.67
C SER A 20 -11.30 12.97 4.42
N SER A 21 -10.28 13.65 3.88
CA SER A 21 -8.99 13.78 4.55
C SER A 21 -9.09 14.47 5.92
N GLU A 22 -10.06 15.38 6.08
CA GLU A 22 -10.32 16.05 7.37
C GLU A 22 -10.90 15.09 8.40
N TYR A 23 -11.93 14.32 8.03
CA TYR A 23 -12.49 13.30 8.92
C TYR A 23 -11.43 12.28 9.32
N MET A 24 -10.64 11.81 8.35
CA MET A 24 -9.55 10.86 8.59
C MET A 24 -8.54 11.43 9.59
N ARG A 25 -8.15 12.71 9.45
CA ARG A 25 -7.23 13.38 10.39
C ARG A 25 -7.80 13.40 11.81
N ASN A 26 -9.06 13.77 11.97
CA ASN A 26 -9.72 13.82 13.28
C ASN A 26 -9.80 12.43 13.90
N ALA A 27 -10.20 11.42 13.12
CA ALA A 27 -10.28 10.04 13.58
C ALA A 27 -8.91 9.49 14.02
N VAL A 28 -7.85 9.77 13.23
CA VAL A 28 -6.48 9.39 13.60
C VAL A 28 -6.03 10.09 14.87
N ALA A 29 -6.30 11.39 15.03
CA ALA A 29 -5.91 12.14 16.23
C ALA A 29 -6.57 11.57 17.50
N LEU A 30 -7.86 11.26 17.43
CA LEU A 30 -8.61 10.64 18.53
C LEU A 30 -8.06 9.25 18.89
N GLN A 31 -7.79 8.42 17.89
CA GLN A 31 -7.18 7.11 18.14
C GLN A 31 -5.76 7.23 18.67
N TRP A 32 -4.97 8.18 18.17
CA TRP A 32 -3.60 8.41 18.63
C TRP A 32 -3.57 8.84 20.11
N ALA A 33 -4.49 9.71 20.51
CA ALA A 33 -4.61 10.18 21.88
C ALA A 33 -5.01 9.08 22.88
N SER A 34 -5.64 7.99 22.43
CA SER A 34 -6.00 6.86 23.29
C SER A 34 -4.91 5.79 23.40
N LEU A 35 -3.79 5.94 22.68
CA LEU A 35 -2.68 4.98 22.75
C LEU A 35 -1.92 5.09 24.07
N ASN A 36 -1.54 3.93 24.60
CA ASN A 36 -0.66 3.87 25.76
C ASN A 36 0.78 4.20 25.35
N SER A 37 1.31 5.32 25.83
CA SER A 37 2.65 5.82 25.53
C SER A 37 3.80 4.93 26.03
N SER A 38 3.53 3.98 26.93
CA SER A 38 4.52 2.98 27.38
C SER A 38 4.69 1.80 26.44
N ARG A 39 3.90 1.71 25.35
CA ARG A 39 3.93 0.60 24.39
C ARG A 39 4.43 1.08 23.03
N TRP A 40 5.05 0.16 22.29
CA TRP A 40 5.39 0.39 20.89
C TRP A 40 4.12 0.58 20.06
N VAL A 41 4.14 1.61 19.21
CA VAL A 41 3.12 1.84 18.19
C VAL A 41 3.74 1.49 16.85
N TYR A 42 3.20 0.45 16.21
CA TYR A 42 3.61 0.04 14.88
C TYR A 42 2.79 0.80 13.84
N LEU A 43 3.48 1.31 12.83
CA LEU A 43 2.89 1.94 11.66
C LEU A 43 3.45 1.25 10.42
N GLU A 44 2.58 0.97 9.45
CA GLU A 44 3.03 0.52 8.13
C GLU A 44 3.84 1.65 7.48
N ASP A 45 5.03 1.34 6.96
CA ASP A 45 5.93 2.30 6.31
C ASP A 45 5.43 2.65 4.91
N GLU A 46 4.23 3.24 4.86
CA GLU A 46 3.58 3.67 3.65
C GLU A 46 3.92 5.11 3.30
N GLY A 47 3.57 5.49 2.06
CA GLY A 47 3.60 6.89 1.65
C GLY A 47 2.65 7.77 2.48
N PRO A 48 2.70 9.10 2.29
CA PRO A 48 1.82 10.02 3.02
C PRO A 48 0.33 9.93 2.62
N ARG A 49 -0.04 9.03 1.70
CA ARG A 49 -1.39 8.92 1.14
C ARG A 49 -1.87 7.47 1.19
N ILE A 50 -3.13 7.28 1.53
CA ILE A 50 -3.82 5.99 1.47
C ILE A 50 -5.04 6.17 0.56
N GLY A 51 -4.92 5.79 -0.71
CA GLY A 51 -5.92 6.14 -1.72
C GLY A 51 -6.06 7.67 -1.82
N THR A 52 -7.26 8.19 -1.58
CA THR A 52 -7.58 9.62 -1.65
C THR A 52 -7.26 10.39 -0.36
N VAL A 53 -7.09 9.71 0.78
CA VAL A 53 -6.81 10.37 2.06
C VAL A 53 -5.33 10.63 2.27
N VAL A 54 -5.01 11.77 2.90
CA VAL A 54 -3.64 12.19 3.19
C VAL A 54 -3.39 12.12 4.70
N LEU A 55 -2.30 11.48 5.10
CA LEU A 55 -1.88 11.41 6.50
C LEU A 55 -1.50 12.81 7.04
N PRO A 56 -1.72 13.08 8.33
CA PRO A 56 -1.24 14.31 8.96
C PRO A 56 0.28 14.43 8.79
N SER A 57 0.77 15.60 8.34
CA SER A 57 2.20 15.79 8.03
C SER A 57 3.11 15.57 9.24
N ALA A 58 2.65 15.90 10.45
CA ALA A 58 3.37 15.64 11.69
C ALA A 58 3.54 14.13 11.95
N LEU A 59 2.49 13.34 11.74
CA LEU A 59 2.53 11.89 11.88
C LEU A 59 3.47 11.26 10.83
N TYR A 60 3.34 11.69 9.57
CA TYR A 60 4.22 11.19 8.51
C TYR A 60 5.69 11.53 8.78
N ARG A 61 6.01 12.74 9.23
CA ARG A 61 7.38 13.10 9.64
C ARG A 61 7.89 12.20 10.76
N ARG A 62 7.06 11.90 11.76
CA ARG A 62 7.43 11.02 12.87
C ARG A 62 7.70 9.60 12.39
N LEU A 63 6.89 9.08 11.47
CA LEU A 63 7.10 7.80 10.79
C LEU A 63 8.45 7.77 10.06
N ARG A 64 8.80 8.82 9.31
CA ARG A 64 10.10 8.92 8.60
C ARG A 64 11.31 9.03 9.54
N GLN A 65 11.09 9.39 10.79
CA GLN A 65 12.10 9.51 11.86
C GLN A 65 12.06 8.33 12.84
N ALA A 66 11.33 7.26 12.52
CA ALA A 66 11.27 6.08 13.38
C ALA A 66 12.68 5.50 13.61
N ALA A 67 12.99 5.18 14.87
CA ALA A 67 14.30 4.64 15.25
C ALA A 67 14.51 3.20 14.76
N LEU A 68 13.42 2.45 14.54
CA LEU A 68 13.44 1.08 14.10
C LEU A 68 12.41 0.89 12.98
N VAL A 69 12.82 0.20 11.92
CA VAL A 69 11.95 -0.25 10.85
C VAL A 69 12.13 -1.74 10.67
N LEU A 70 11.01 -2.46 10.74
CA LEU A 70 10.96 -3.89 10.48
C LEU A 70 10.61 -4.11 9.01
N HIS A 71 11.52 -4.73 8.26
CA HIS A 71 11.28 -5.19 6.89
C HIS A 71 10.96 -6.67 6.95
N LEU A 72 9.75 -7.04 6.56
CA LEU A 72 9.32 -8.44 6.50
C LEU A 72 9.64 -9.00 5.10
N ASP A 73 10.62 -9.89 5.04
CA ASP A 73 11.03 -10.57 3.82
C ASP A 73 10.10 -11.79 3.60
N VAL A 74 8.92 -11.53 3.01
CA VAL A 74 7.92 -12.56 2.71
C VAL A 74 8.14 -13.12 1.30
N PRO A 75 8.14 -14.46 1.11
CA PRO A 75 8.33 -15.09 -0.19
C PRO A 75 7.40 -14.54 -1.27
N PHE A 76 7.93 -14.32 -2.47
CA PHE A 76 7.19 -13.74 -3.60
C PHE A 76 5.92 -14.54 -3.93
N ALA A 77 6.00 -15.87 -3.97
CA ALA A 77 4.87 -16.75 -4.25
C ALA A 77 3.72 -16.55 -3.24
N LEU A 78 4.04 -16.49 -1.95
CA LEU A 78 3.05 -16.29 -0.89
C LEU A 78 2.37 -14.91 -0.98
N ARG A 79 3.14 -13.87 -1.33
CA ARG A 79 2.58 -12.53 -1.57
C ARG A 79 1.64 -12.50 -2.78
N ALA A 80 2.00 -13.19 -3.86
CA ALA A 80 1.16 -13.32 -5.04
C ALA A 80 -0.13 -14.10 -4.73
N GLU A 81 -0.04 -15.24 -4.05
CA GLU A 81 -1.20 -16.03 -3.60
C GLU A 81 -2.14 -15.23 -2.72
N ARG A 82 -1.60 -14.51 -1.72
CA ARG A 82 -2.40 -13.65 -0.85
C ARG A 82 -3.09 -12.53 -1.63
N SER A 83 -2.40 -11.93 -2.59
CA SER A 83 -2.97 -10.86 -3.43
C SER A 83 -4.08 -11.39 -4.34
N LEU A 84 -3.91 -12.58 -4.93
CA LEU A 84 -4.95 -13.25 -5.70
C LEU A 84 -6.14 -13.65 -4.83
N ALA A 85 -5.92 -14.12 -3.60
CA ALA A 85 -7.02 -14.43 -2.68
C ALA A 85 -7.81 -13.17 -2.28
N LEU A 86 -7.14 -12.03 -2.16
CA LEU A 86 -7.77 -10.75 -1.80
C LEU A 86 -8.51 -10.10 -2.95
N TYR A 87 -7.97 -10.17 -4.17
CA TYR A 87 -8.47 -9.38 -5.30
C TYR A 87 -8.94 -10.21 -6.51
N GLY A 88 -8.53 -11.47 -6.62
CA GLY A 88 -8.78 -12.30 -7.81
C GLY A 88 -10.24 -12.65 -8.03
N SER A 89 -11.10 -12.51 -7.03
CA SER A 89 -12.56 -12.71 -7.17
C SER A 89 -13.29 -11.47 -7.71
N PHE A 90 -12.63 -10.31 -7.82
CA PHE A 90 -13.24 -9.15 -8.47
C PHE A 90 -13.26 -9.34 -9.99
N GLY A 91 -14.35 -8.90 -10.62
CA GLY A 91 -14.49 -8.99 -12.07
C GLY A 91 -13.43 -8.18 -12.83
N ALA A 92 -13.15 -8.59 -14.07
CA ALA A 92 -12.13 -7.98 -14.92
C ALA A 92 -12.28 -6.46 -15.06
N GLU A 93 -13.51 -5.93 -15.13
CA GLU A 93 -13.77 -4.49 -15.21
C GLU A 93 -13.26 -3.73 -13.98
N ALA A 94 -13.55 -4.23 -12.78
CA ALA A 94 -13.12 -3.62 -11.53
C ALA A 94 -11.59 -3.63 -11.40
N LEU A 95 -10.96 -4.74 -11.79
CA LEU A 95 -9.50 -4.87 -11.80
C LEU A 95 -8.85 -3.95 -12.85
N CYS A 96 -9.42 -3.86 -14.05
CA CYS A 96 -8.93 -2.94 -15.10
C CYS A 96 -9.02 -1.48 -14.65
N SER A 97 -10.12 -1.08 -14.01
CA SER A 97 -10.26 0.27 -13.45
C SER A 97 -9.21 0.58 -12.39
N ALA A 98 -8.90 -0.39 -11.52
CA ALA A 98 -7.83 -0.23 -10.53
C ALA A 98 -6.43 -0.14 -11.19
N VAL A 99 -6.16 -0.90 -12.24
CA VAL A 99 -4.91 -0.83 -13.02
C VAL A 99 -4.76 0.53 -13.71
N GLU A 100 -5.84 1.11 -14.22
CA GLU A 100 -5.85 2.43 -14.87
C GLU A 100 -5.33 3.54 -13.93
N ASN A 101 -5.66 3.48 -12.63
CA ASN A 101 -5.16 4.42 -11.63
C ASN A 101 -3.62 4.42 -11.49
N PHE A 102 -2.96 3.37 -11.99
CA PHE A 102 -1.52 3.21 -11.96
C PHE A 102 -0.83 3.57 -13.29
N ARG A 103 -1.59 4.03 -14.30
CA ARG A 103 -1.09 4.34 -15.64
C ARG A 103 0.07 5.32 -15.64
N HIS A 104 0.01 6.36 -14.82
CA HIS A 104 1.10 7.34 -14.68
C HIS A 104 2.43 6.73 -14.18
N ARG A 105 2.37 5.60 -13.45
CA ARG A 105 3.56 4.92 -12.90
C ARG A 105 4.06 3.79 -13.81
N MET A 106 3.17 3.08 -14.50
CA MET A 106 3.53 1.96 -15.38
C MET A 106 3.76 2.36 -16.83
N GLY A 107 3.19 3.50 -17.27
CA GLY A 107 3.13 3.91 -18.66
C GLY A 107 1.97 3.27 -19.43
N HIS A 108 1.55 3.92 -20.51
CA HIS A 108 0.39 3.54 -21.31
C HIS A 108 0.47 2.09 -21.83
N SER A 109 1.53 1.76 -22.58
CA SER A 109 1.69 0.43 -23.20
C SER A 109 1.61 -0.74 -22.21
N ARG A 110 2.24 -0.61 -21.03
CA ARG A 110 2.16 -1.67 -20.00
C ARG A 110 0.78 -1.75 -19.37
N THR A 111 0.15 -0.60 -19.11
CA THR A 111 -1.21 -0.55 -18.55
C THR A 111 -2.21 -1.24 -19.47
N ASP A 112 -2.12 -0.95 -20.77
CA ASP A 112 -3.02 -1.52 -21.77
C ASP A 112 -2.82 -3.04 -21.89
N LEU A 113 -1.57 -3.51 -21.86
CA LEU A 113 -1.24 -4.94 -21.86
C LEU A 113 -1.81 -5.66 -20.62
N LEU A 114 -1.66 -5.06 -19.43
CA LEU A 114 -2.21 -5.63 -18.20
C LEU A 114 -3.74 -5.71 -18.23
N GLN A 115 -4.41 -4.67 -18.75
CA GLN A 115 -5.87 -4.68 -18.90
C GLN A 115 -6.33 -5.75 -19.91
N GLN A 116 -5.59 -5.97 -21.00
CA GLN A 116 -5.87 -7.07 -21.92
C GLN A 116 -5.77 -8.42 -21.22
N LYS A 117 -4.65 -8.68 -20.51
CA LYS A 117 -4.45 -9.93 -19.77
C LYS A 117 -5.53 -10.17 -18.71
N LEU A 118 -6.00 -9.12 -18.03
CA LEU A 118 -7.12 -9.22 -17.09
C LEU A 118 -8.41 -9.70 -17.77
N ARG A 119 -8.72 -9.19 -18.97
CA ARG A 119 -9.89 -9.60 -19.75
C ARG A 119 -9.78 -11.04 -20.26
N GLU A 120 -8.56 -11.51 -20.51
CA GLU A 120 -8.25 -12.89 -20.89
C GLU A 120 -8.22 -13.86 -19.69
N GLY A 121 -8.39 -13.36 -18.46
CA GLY A 121 -8.40 -14.17 -17.24
C GLY A 121 -7.01 -14.53 -16.70
N ALA A 122 -5.94 -13.92 -17.23
CA ALA A 122 -4.55 -14.15 -16.80
C ALA A 122 -4.22 -13.41 -15.48
N LEU A 123 -5.02 -13.65 -14.44
CA LEU A 123 -4.95 -12.94 -13.14
C LEU A 123 -3.60 -13.11 -12.44
N ARG A 124 -3.03 -14.32 -12.46
CA ARG A 124 -1.74 -14.63 -11.83
C ARG A 124 -0.62 -13.81 -12.44
N GLU A 125 -0.52 -13.80 -13.77
CA GLU A 125 0.52 -13.04 -14.48
C GLU A 125 0.42 -11.54 -14.19
N VAL A 126 -0.80 -10.99 -14.22
CA VAL A 126 -1.04 -9.57 -13.90
C VAL A 126 -0.63 -9.27 -12.47
N CYS A 127 -0.99 -10.13 -11.52
CA CYS A 127 -0.62 -9.97 -10.11
C CYS A 127 0.89 -9.96 -9.93
N GLU A 128 1.61 -10.89 -10.56
CA GLU A 128 3.06 -10.98 -10.46
C GLU A 128 3.77 -9.75 -11.06
N GLU A 129 3.33 -9.30 -12.24
CA GLU A 129 3.91 -8.13 -12.90
C GLU A 129 3.73 -6.86 -12.05
N ILE A 130 2.54 -6.68 -11.48
CA ILE A 130 2.27 -5.56 -10.58
C ILE A 130 3.12 -5.68 -9.32
N LEU A 131 3.18 -6.86 -8.70
CA LEU A 131 3.95 -7.10 -7.47
C LEU A 131 5.45 -6.82 -7.67
N GLN A 132 6.02 -7.20 -8.82
CA GLN A 132 7.40 -6.86 -9.18
C GLN A 132 7.61 -5.34 -9.31
N ASN A 133 6.62 -4.59 -9.81
CA ASN A 133 6.70 -3.14 -9.84
C ASN A 133 6.67 -2.53 -8.42
N TYR A 134 5.82 -3.06 -7.54
CA TYR A 134 5.78 -2.66 -6.13
C TYR A 134 7.12 -2.91 -5.44
N ASP A 135 7.76 -4.06 -5.66
CA ASP A 135 9.07 -4.38 -5.06
C ASP A 135 10.13 -3.33 -5.46
N LYS A 136 10.13 -2.90 -6.73
CA LYS A 136 11.01 -1.83 -7.21
C LYS A 136 10.72 -0.50 -6.51
N ALA A 137 9.44 -0.09 -6.44
CA ALA A 137 9.03 1.15 -5.81
C ALA A 137 9.35 1.16 -4.30
N TYR A 138 9.13 0.04 -3.62
CA TYR A 138 9.40 -0.13 -2.20
C TYR A 138 10.89 0.00 -1.89
N SER A 139 11.76 -0.61 -2.71
CA SER A 139 13.21 -0.48 -2.55
C SER A 139 13.70 0.98 -2.60
N TYR A 140 13.03 1.82 -3.39
CA TYR A 140 13.30 3.24 -3.48
C TYR A 140 12.75 4.02 -2.29
N HIS A 141 11.51 3.73 -1.87
CA HIS A 141 10.87 4.34 -0.70
C HIS A 141 11.66 4.10 0.59
N LEU A 142 12.19 2.88 0.76
CA LEU A 142 13.00 2.49 1.92
C LEU A 142 14.30 3.30 2.01
N LYS A 143 14.90 3.64 0.87
CA LYS A 143 16.16 4.41 0.78
C LYS A 143 15.97 5.92 0.88
N ARG A 144 14.82 6.45 0.46
CA ARG A 144 14.59 7.89 0.33
C ARG A 144 14.12 8.52 1.64
N GLY A 145 14.61 9.70 2.03
CA GLY A 145 13.91 10.56 3.01
C GLY A 145 13.81 10.03 4.44
N ARG A 146 14.73 9.14 4.87
CA ARG A 146 14.95 8.85 6.29
C ARG A 146 16.11 9.71 6.78
N ALA A 147 15.84 10.60 7.72
CA ALA A 147 16.77 11.65 8.14
C ALA A 147 17.64 11.27 9.35
N GLY A 148 17.83 9.99 9.65
CA GLY A 148 18.56 9.55 10.85
C GLY A 148 19.11 8.14 10.76
N SER A 149 19.86 7.74 11.79
CA SER A 149 20.50 6.43 12.01
C SER A 149 19.52 5.28 12.27
N GLY A 150 18.26 5.41 11.86
CA GLY A 150 17.22 4.42 12.13
C GLY A 150 17.60 3.05 11.57
N GLN A 151 17.55 2.03 12.41
CA GLN A 151 17.94 0.68 12.04
C GLN A 151 16.84 0.01 11.19
N ILE A 152 17.23 -0.61 10.08
CA ILE A 152 16.35 -1.49 9.33
C ILE A 152 16.68 -2.92 9.74
N LEU A 153 15.75 -3.57 10.43
CA LEU A 153 15.85 -4.98 10.77
C LEU A 153 15.05 -5.79 9.76
N ARG A 154 15.72 -6.75 9.11
CA ARG A 154 15.09 -7.70 8.19
C ARG A 154 14.68 -8.95 8.93
N LEU A 155 13.44 -9.36 8.75
CA LEU A 155 12.86 -10.55 9.35
C LEU A 155 12.32 -11.42 8.22
N ALA A 156 12.88 -12.62 8.05
CA ALA A 156 12.30 -13.63 7.19
C ALA A 156 11.06 -14.20 7.88
N VAL A 157 9.95 -14.31 7.15
CA VAL A 157 8.65 -14.75 7.67
C VAL A 157 8.06 -15.84 6.78
#